data_AF-A0A1F4ZC38-F1
#
_entry.id   AF-A0A1F4ZC38-F1
#
_cell.length_a   1.000
_cell.length_b   1.000
_cell.length_c   1.000
_cell.angle_alpha   90.00
_cell.angle_beta   90.00
_cell.angle_gamma   90.00
#
_symmetry.space_group_name_H-M   'P 1'
#
loop_
_entity.id
_entity.type
_entity.pdbx_description
1 polymer ?
#
loop_
_entity_poly.entity_id
_entity_poly.type
_entity_poly.pdbx_seq_one_letter_code
_entity_poly.pdbx_strand_id
1 'polypeptide(L)'
;MQVSHSVKSKRPAPVNFLEALRDLGSDLKSEAKIQVKKIVISDLPEAIGLTPASGTLQPNEQISVAQLQQAENQGEKKAEARFQMRLQQIKAEEQSYRQRQETQIRQTIQAIQSEIKSLVKSAGGLAHEVEIAASQAPANPGVYHVTFFHQLKALIVTLRRKVEDSRHWLATTNSRAQKRSYYWGQVGKSGTKYMLSSERYMVTSTG
;
A
#
# COMPACT_ATOMS: atom_id res chain seq x y z
N MET A 1 20.88 21.18 34.71
CA MET A 1 19.85 20.13 34.57
C MET A 1 19.24 20.34 33.18
N GLN A 2 19.19 19.42 32.22
CA GLN A 2 18.94 17.97 32.28
C GLN A 2 19.77 17.21 31.22
N VAL A 3 19.99 15.92 31.50
CA VAL A 3 20.84 14.98 30.76
C VAL A 3 20.02 14.25 29.70
N SER A 4 20.49 14.26 28.44
CA SER A 4 19.92 13.53 27.30
C SER A 4 20.13 12.02 27.48
N HIS A 5 19.07 11.22 27.46
CA HIS A 5 19.17 9.76 27.52
C HIS A 5 19.14 9.16 26.10
N SER A 6 20.22 8.48 25.75
CA SER A 6 20.37 7.67 24.53
C SER A 6 19.64 6.33 24.70
N VAL A 7 18.69 6.04 23.82
CA VAL A 7 17.91 4.80 23.81
C VAL A 7 18.71 3.70 23.11
N LYS A 8 19.29 2.78 23.88
CA LYS A 8 19.90 1.55 23.35
C LYS A 8 18.81 0.56 22.92
N SER A 9 18.73 0.26 21.62
CA SER A 9 17.90 -0.79 21.04
C SER A 9 18.38 -2.18 21.48
N LYS A 10 17.52 -2.96 22.15
CA LYS A 10 17.77 -4.37 22.49
C LYS A 10 17.45 -5.23 21.27
N ARG A 11 18.43 -5.98 20.76
CA ARG A 11 18.24 -6.97 19.68
C ARG A 11 17.44 -8.19 20.19
N PRO A 12 16.57 -8.79 19.36
CA PRO A 12 15.84 -10.01 19.71
C PRO A 12 16.79 -11.20 19.92
N ALA A 13 16.42 -12.13 20.80
CA ALA A 13 17.20 -13.33 21.06
C ALA A 13 17.27 -14.25 19.81
N PRO A 14 18.42 -14.90 19.55
CA PRO A 14 18.59 -15.75 18.38
C PRO A 14 17.69 -16.98 18.45
N VAL A 15 17.03 -17.30 17.34
CA VAL A 15 15.97 -18.33 17.30
C VAL A 15 16.52 -19.72 16.94
N ASN A 16 17.81 -19.82 16.59
CA ASN A 16 18.44 -21.08 16.19
C ASN A 16 19.97 -21.09 16.35
N PHE A 17 20.58 -22.27 16.50
CA PHE A 17 22.02 -22.50 16.65
C PHE A 17 22.84 -21.93 15.48
N LEU A 18 22.38 -22.11 14.25
CA LEU A 18 23.08 -21.59 13.06
C LEU A 18 23.07 -20.06 13.02
N GLU A 19 22.04 -19.42 13.58
CA GLU A 19 21.94 -17.97 13.66
C GLU A 19 22.83 -17.44 14.79
N ALA A 20 22.89 -18.14 15.93
CA ALA A 20 23.84 -17.89 17.00
C ALA A 20 25.30 -18.06 16.54
N LEU A 21 25.60 -19.06 15.70
CA LEU A 21 26.93 -19.28 15.13
C LEU A 21 27.30 -18.24 14.07
N ARG A 22 26.33 -17.82 13.24
CA ARG A 22 26.49 -16.74 12.26
C ARG A 22 26.74 -15.40 12.96
N ASP A 23 25.99 -15.10 14.02
CA ASP A 23 26.17 -13.87 14.79
C ASP A 23 27.47 -13.89 15.60
N LEU A 24 27.92 -15.06 16.08
CA LEU A 24 29.23 -15.25 16.73
C LEU A 24 30.41 -14.88 15.81
N GLY A 25 30.27 -15.12 14.50
CA GLY A 25 31.28 -14.73 13.49
C GLY A 25 31.36 -13.22 13.28
N SER A 26 30.32 -12.46 13.64
CA SER A 26 30.22 -11.01 13.41
C SER A 26 30.58 -10.16 14.64
N ASP A 27 30.59 -10.73 15.85
CA ASP A 27 30.58 -9.95 17.10
C ASP A 27 31.72 -10.30 18.10
N LEU A 28 32.90 -10.60 17.58
CA LEU A 28 34.12 -10.74 18.40
C LEU A 28 34.91 -9.42 18.48
N LYS A 29 34.32 -8.41 19.13
CA LYS A 29 35.08 -7.33 19.78
C LYS A 29 34.60 -7.13 21.22
N SER A 30 35.21 -7.93 22.09
CA SER A 30 35.66 -7.58 23.45
C SER A 30 34.69 -7.41 24.63
N GLU A 31 33.54 -8.11 24.73
CA GLU A 31 32.82 -8.11 26.04
C GLU A 31 31.92 -9.32 26.39
N ALA A 32 31.96 -10.43 25.63
CA ALA A 32 30.97 -11.53 25.76
C ALA A 32 31.47 -12.84 26.42
N LYS A 33 32.58 -12.85 27.18
CA LYS A 33 33.14 -14.11 27.74
C LYS A 33 32.30 -14.77 28.85
N ILE A 34 31.34 -14.06 29.47
CA ILE A 34 30.65 -14.55 30.68
C ILE A 34 29.22 -15.07 30.40
N GLN A 35 28.56 -14.64 29.31
CA GLN A 35 27.16 -15.02 29.05
C GLN A 35 27.02 -16.27 28.15
N VAL A 36 28.04 -16.59 27.34
CA VAL A 36 28.00 -17.73 26.40
C VAL A 36 28.01 -19.08 27.12
N LYS A 37 28.66 -19.19 28.29
CA LYS A 37 28.69 -20.44 29.07
C LYS A 37 27.34 -20.84 29.66
N LYS A 38 26.41 -19.90 29.87
CA LYS A 38 25.09 -20.19 30.47
C LYS A 38 24.01 -20.50 29.44
N ILE A 39 24.09 -19.93 28.25
CA ILE A 39 23.05 -20.05 27.21
C ILE A 39 23.26 -21.30 26.33
N VAL A 40 24.51 -21.69 26.08
CA VAL A 40 24.81 -22.84 25.21
C VAL A 40 24.59 -24.19 25.93
N ILE A 41 24.73 -24.24 27.27
CA ILE A 41 24.65 -25.49 28.02
C ILE A 41 23.20 -25.86 28.40
N SER A 42 22.29 -24.88 28.48
CA SER A 42 20.90 -25.13 28.90
C SER A 42 19.98 -25.64 27.79
N ASP A 43 20.24 -25.28 26.52
CA ASP A 43 19.29 -25.48 25.42
C ASP A 43 19.64 -26.68 24.51
N LEU A 44 20.89 -27.17 24.58
CA LEU A 44 21.33 -28.39 23.88
C LEU A 44 20.62 -29.68 24.34
N PRO A 45 20.33 -29.90 25.64
CA PRO A 45 19.68 -31.14 26.09
C PRO A 45 18.26 -31.30 25.53
N GLU A 46 17.53 -30.20 25.41
CA GLU A 46 16.11 -30.23 25.03
C GLU A 46 15.90 -30.46 23.52
N ALA A 47 16.84 -30.00 22.69
CA ALA A 47 16.84 -30.22 21.23
C ALA A 47 17.19 -31.67 20.83
N ILE A 48 17.87 -32.42 21.71
CA ILE A 48 18.25 -33.84 21.49
C ILE A 48 17.23 -34.79 22.15
N GLY A 49 16.15 -34.28 22.73
CA GLY A 49 15.14 -35.12 23.41
C GLY A 49 15.59 -35.64 24.78
N LEU A 50 16.73 -35.16 25.30
CA LEU A 50 17.17 -35.40 26.67
C LEU A 50 16.47 -34.39 27.59
N THR A 51 15.18 -34.61 27.87
CA THR A 51 14.53 -33.89 28.98
C THR A 51 15.21 -34.25 30.29
N PRO A 52 15.41 -33.30 31.22
CA PRO A 52 16.04 -33.53 32.50
C PRO A 52 15.05 -34.17 33.48
N ALA A 53 14.61 -35.40 33.20
CA ALA A 53 14.18 -36.28 34.26
C ALA A 53 15.46 -36.89 34.86
N SER A 54 16.20 -36.07 35.63
CA SER A 54 17.44 -36.42 36.34
C SER A 54 18.64 -36.73 35.43
N GLY A 55 19.63 -35.83 35.32
CA GLY A 55 20.70 -36.03 34.33
C GLY A 55 22.01 -35.27 34.60
N THR A 56 22.63 -35.49 35.74
CA THR A 56 24.10 -35.48 35.80
C THR A 56 24.55 -36.88 35.40
N LEU A 57 25.00 -37.07 34.15
CA LEU A 57 25.63 -38.34 33.75
C LEU A 57 26.89 -38.51 34.61
N GLN A 58 26.88 -39.49 35.50
CA GLN A 58 28.09 -39.82 36.24
C GLN A 58 29.04 -40.60 35.32
N PRO A 59 30.36 -40.36 35.39
CA PRO A 59 31.31 -41.19 34.68
C PRO A 59 31.04 -42.68 35.01
N ASN A 60 30.94 -43.54 33.98
CA ASN A 60 30.59 -44.98 34.04
C ASN A 60 29.10 -45.37 34.18
N GLU A 61 28.14 -44.47 33.96
CA GLU A 61 26.73 -44.86 33.87
C GLU A 61 26.44 -45.59 32.55
N GLN A 62 25.95 -46.84 32.62
CA GLN A 62 25.64 -47.65 31.44
C GLN A 62 24.25 -47.30 30.92
N ILE A 63 24.21 -46.54 29.84
CA ILE A 63 22.96 -46.19 29.17
C ILE A 63 22.48 -47.39 28.37
N SER A 64 21.25 -47.83 28.62
CA SER A 64 20.61 -48.91 27.87
C SER A 64 20.27 -48.45 26.45
N VAL A 65 20.57 -49.28 25.45
CA VAL A 65 20.23 -49.03 24.04
C VAL A 65 18.73 -48.76 23.86
N ALA A 66 17.88 -49.41 24.66
CA ALA A 66 16.43 -49.21 24.62
C ALA A 66 16.01 -47.81 25.13
N GLN A 67 16.71 -47.26 26.12
CA GLN A 67 16.45 -45.90 26.62
C GLN A 67 16.86 -44.83 25.60
N LEU A 68 17.98 -45.04 24.89
CA LEU A 68 18.41 -44.15 23.80
C LEU A 68 17.37 -44.13 22.67
N GLN A 69 16.89 -45.31 22.26
CA GLN A 69 15.91 -45.42 21.18
C GLN A 69 14.55 -44.82 21.57
N GLN A 70 14.17 -44.91 22.85
CA GLN A 70 12.96 -44.26 23.35
C GLN A 70 13.10 -42.74 23.40
N ALA A 71 14.27 -42.21 23.79
CA ALA A 71 14.56 -40.79 23.77
C ALA A 71 14.61 -40.21 22.34
N GLU A 72 15.22 -40.95 21.40
CA GLU A 72 15.25 -40.60 19.98
C GLU A 72 13.85 -40.51 19.39
N ASN A 73 13.03 -41.56 19.56
CA ASN A 73 11.62 -41.56 19.12
C ASN A 73 10.79 -40.43 19.74
N GLN A 74 11.06 -40.06 21.00
CA GLN A 74 10.40 -38.91 21.64
C GLN A 74 10.89 -37.58 21.09
N GLY A 75 12.19 -37.46 20.79
CA GLY A 75 12.78 -36.31 20.13
C GLY A 75 12.21 -36.10 18.73
N GLU A 76 12.13 -37.16 17.93
CA GLU A 76 11.53 -37.16 16.60
C GLU A 76 10.06 -36.74 16.64
N LYS A 77 9.24 -37.35 17.51
CA LYS A 77 7.82 -36.96 17.66
C LYS A 77 7.65 -35.49 18.06
N LYS A 78 8.50 -34.98 18.96
CA LYS A 78 8.48 -33.56 19.36
C LYS A 78 8.92 -32.66 18.21
N ALA A 79 9.94 -33.05 17.45
CA ALA A 79 10.42 -32.32 16.29
C ALA A 79 9.36 -32.26 15.18
N GLU A 80 8.70 -33.39 14.89
CA GLU A 80 7.58 -33.49 13.95
C GLU A 80 6.40 -32.61 14.40
N ALA A 81 6.01 -32.66 15.67
CA ALA A 81 4.95 -31.82 16.20
C ALA A 81 5.28 -30.32 16.06
N ARG A 82 6.51 -29.92 16.38
CA ARG A 82 6.98 -28.53 16.20
C ARG A 82 6.96 -28.12 14.73
N PHE A 83 7.39 -29.00 13.83
CA PHE A 83 7.38 -28.75 12.39
C PHE A 83 5.94 -28.58 11.85
N GLN A 84 5.03 -29.46 12.24
CA GLN A 84 3.62 -29.38 11.84
C GLN A 84 2.95 -28.10 12.35
N MET A 85 3.21 -27.71 13.61
CA MET A 85 2.71 -26.46 14.17
C MET A 85 3.22 -25.24 13.40
N ARG A 86 4.52 -25.23 13.04
CA ARG A 86 5.10 -24.15 12.23
C ARG A 86 4.47 -24.07 10.84
N LEU A 87 4.24 -25.21 10.18
CA LEU A 87 3.56 -25.25 8.89
C LEU A 87 2.12 -24.70 8.97
N GLN A 88 1.39 -25.02 10.04
CA GLN A 88 0.05 -24.48 10.27
C GLN A 88 0.08 -22.96 10.48
N GLN A 89 1.05 -22.46 11.26
CA GLN A 89 1.25 -21.02 11.45
C GLN A 89 1.52 -20.30 10.13
N ILE A 90 2.44 -20.80 9.31
CA ILE A 90 2.75 -20.22 7.99
C ILE A 90 1.51 -20.18 7.10
N LYS A 91 0.72 -21.26 7.06
CA LYS A 91 -0.53 -21.30 6.28
C LYS A 91 -1.56 -20.28 6.78
N ALA A 92 -1.71 -20.15 8.10
CA ALA A 92 -2.64 -19.18 8.69
C ALA A 92 -2.19 -17.73 8.41
N GLU A 93 -0.89 -17.45 8.53
CA GLU A 93 -0.31 -16.16 8.19
C GLU A 93 -0.53 -15.80 6.71
N GLU A 94 -0.29 -16.75 5.81
CA GLU A 94 -0.49 -16.57 4.37
C GLU A 94 -1.96 -16.29 4.04
N GLN A 95 -2.90 -17.04 4.63
CA GLN A 95 -4.34 -16.79 4.48
C GLN A 95 -4.72 -15.39 4.98
N SER A 96 -4.25 -15.01 6.16
CA SER A 96 -4.52 -13.67 6.73
C SER A 96 -3.96 -12.55 5.87
N TYR A 97 -2.78 -12.77 5.26
CA TYR A 97 -2.16 -11.82 4.35
C TYR A 97 -2.98 -11.66 3.07
N ARG A 98 -3.38 -12.77 2.44
CA ARG A 98 -4.24 -12.74 1.24
C ARG A 98 -5.57 -12.03 1.52
N GLN A 99 -6.23 -12.33 2.64
CA GLN A 99 -7.50 -11.69 3.00
C GLN A 99 -7.36 -10.17 3.22
N ARG A 100 -6.25 -9.74 3.85
CA ARG A 100 -5.94 -8.30 3.99
C ARG A 100 -5.75 -7.64 2.62
N GLN A 101 -5.02 -8.27 1.71
CA GLN A 101 -4.81 -7.76 0.35
C GLN A 101 -6.13 -7.64 -0.43
N GLU A 102 -6.97 -8.67 -0.40
CA GLU A 102 -8.30 -8.64 -1.04
C GLU A 102 -9.19 -7.52 -0.48
N THR A 103 -9.16 -7.34 0.84
CA THR A 103 -9.91 -6.28 1.53
C THR A 103 -9.42 -4.89 1.09
N GLN A 104 -8.10 -4.67 1.04
CA GLN A 104 -7.50 -3.42 0.59
C GLN A 104 -7.86 -3.10 -0.86
N ILE A 105 -7.80 -4.09 -1.75
CA ILE A 105 -8.18 -3.94 -3.15
C ILE A 105 -9.66 -3.55 -3.26
N ARG A 106 -10.54 -4.23 -2.52
CA ARG A 106 -11.98 -3.93 -2.49
C ARG A 106 -12.25 -2.50 -2.01
N GLN A 107 -11.60 -2.07 -0.93
CA GLN A 107 -11.74 -0.70 -0.40
C GLN A 107 -11.25 0.34 -1.41
N THR A 108 -10.13 0.09 -2.08
CA THR A 108 -9.58 0.98 -3.10
C THR A 108 -10.54 1.16 -4.26
N ILE A 109 -11.12 0.07 -4.77
CA ILE A 109 -12.10 0.13 -5.85
C ILE A 109 -13.35 0.89 -5.42
N GLN A 110 -13.87 0.64 -4.22
CA GLN A 110 -15.03 1.36 -3.70
C GLN A 110 -14.76 2.86 -3.58
N ALA A 111 -13.57 3.25 -3.12
CA ALA A 111 -13.17 4.66 -3.06
C ALA A 111 -13.16 5.30 -4.46
N ILE A 112 -12.53 4.66 -5.45
CA ILE A 112 -12.47 5.18 -6.82
C ILE A 112 -13.88 5.26 -7.44
N GLN A 113 -14.72 4.25 -7.24
CA GLN A 113 -16.11 4.26 -7.72
C GLN A 113 -16.91 5.43 -7.12
N SER A 114 -16.73 5.72 -5.82
CA SER A 114 -17.40 6.84 -5.16
C SER A 114 -16.99 8.19 -5.73
N GLU A 115 -15.69 8.37 -6.02
CA GLU A 115 -15.18 9.56 -6.67
C GLU A 115 -15.75 9.70 -8.09
N ILE A 116 -15.74 8.62 -8.89
CA ILE A 116 -16.30 8.61 -10.24
C ILE A 116 -17.78 9.06 -10.21
N LYS A 117 -18.59 8.52 -9.29
CA LYS A 117 -20.00 8.92 -9.14
C LYS A 117 -20.13 10.40 -8.81
N SER A 118 -19.30 10.93 -7.92
CA SER A 118 -19.27 12.36 -7.60
C SER A 118 -18.89 13.22 -8.81
N LEU A 119 -17.89 12.78 -9.59
CA LEU A 119 -17.47 13.46 -10.81
C LEU A 119 -18.57 13.50 -11.87
N VAL A 120 -19.25 12.37 -12.12
CA VAL A 120 -20.35 12.28 -13.09
C VAL A 120 -21.50 13.21 -12.72
N LYS A 121 -21.90 13.23 -11.43
CA LYS A 121 -22.93 14.16 -10.94
C LYS A 121 -22.58 15.62 -11.21
N SER A 122 -21.32 16.00 -11.04
CA SER A 122 -20.86 17.37 -11.31
C SER A 122 -20.79 17.74 -12.80
N ALA A 123 -20.72 16.74 -13.69
CA ALA A 123 -20.50 16.95 -15.13
C ALA A 123 -21.80 17.13 -15.95
N GLY A 124 -22.98 17.04 -15.34
CA GLY A 124 -24.25 17.46 -15.96
C GLY A 124 -24.64 16.69 -17.22
N GLY A 125 -24.77 15.37 -17.12
CA GLY A 125 -25.44 14.53 -18.14
C GLY A 125 -24.54 13.71 -19.07
N LEU A 126 -23.21 13.73 -18.90
CA LEU A 126 -22.31 13.03 -19.82
C LEU A 126 -22.29 11.49 -19.68
N ALA A 127 -22.92 10.86 -18.68
CA ALA A 127 -22.45 9.52 -18.33
C ALA A 127 -23.40 8.61 -17.56
N HIS A 128 -24.64 8.40 -18.03
CA HIS A 128 -25.48 7.31 -17.50
C HIS A 128 -24.75 5.96 -17.59
N GLU A 129 -24.06 5.69 -18.70
CA GLU A 129 -23.26 4.48 -18.89
C GLU A 129 -22.06 4.39 -17.96
N VAL A 130 -21.41 5.51 -17.63
CA VAL A 130 -20.30 5.53 -16.67
C VAL A 130 -20.81 5.38 -15.23
N GLU A 131 -21.98 5.92 -14.92
CA GLU A 131 -22.64 5.69 -13.64
C GLU A 131 -23.00 4.21 -13.49
N ILE A 132 -23.53 3.58 -14.54
CA ILE A 132 -23.75 2.14 -14.59
C ILE A 132 -22.43 1.39 -14.39
N ALA A 133 -21.38 1.69 -15.16
CA ALA A 133 -20.08 1.04 -15.05
C ALA A 133 -19.43 1.22 -13.66
N ALA A 134 -19.59 2.39 -13.02
CA ALA A 134 -19.11 2.67 -11.67
C ALA A 134 -19.98 2.02 -10.58
N SER A 135 -21.21 1.63 -10.88
CA SER A 135 -22.11 0.91 -9.97
C SER A 135 -21.92 -0.60 -10.01
N GLN A 136 -21.41 -1.14 -11.12
CA GLN A 136 -21.10 -2.56 -11.25
C GLN A 136 -19.80 -2.89 -10.50
N ALA A 137 -19.94 -3.38 -9.27
CA ALA A 137 -18.81 -3.91 -8.51
C ALA A 137 -18.53 -5.36 -8.96
N PRO A 138 -17.29 -5.71 -9.35
CA PRO A 138 -16.90 -7.09 -9.63
C PRO A 138 -17.01 -7.93 -8.34
N ALA A 139 -17.50 -9.18 -8.45
CA ALA A 139 -17.65 -10.07 -7.30
C ALA A 139 -16.29 -10.40 -6.62
N ASN A 140 -15.25 -10.58 -7.43
CA ASN A 140 -13.86 -10.80 -6.99
C ASN A 140 -12.93 -9.75 -7.60
N PRO A 141 -12.78 -8.59 -6.93
CA PRO A 141 -11.94 -7.52 -7.44
C PRO A 141 -10.46 -7.88 -7.30
N GLY A 142 -9.75 -7.84 -8.43
CA GLY A 142 -8.29 -8.00 -8.51
C GLY A 142 -7.57 -6.71 -8.94
N VAL A 143 -6.24 -6.76 -9.02
CA VAL A 143 -5.37 -5.62 -9.40
C VAL A 143 -5.79 -4.98 -10.73
N TYR A 144 -6.20 -5.79 -11.71
CA TYR A 144 -6.71 -5.29 -13.00
C TYR A 144 -7.86 -4.30 -12.84
N HIS A 145 -8.81 -4.58 -11.94
CA HIS A 145 -9.97 -3.73 -11.72
C HIS A 145 -9.56 -2.39 -11.10
N VAL A 146 -8.56 -2.38 -10.22
CA VAL A 146 -7.99 -1.13 -9.69
C VAL A 146 -7.47 -0.25 -10.83
N THR A 147 -6.67 -0.84 -11.73
CA THR A 147 -6.12 -0.13 -12.90
C THR A 147 -7.23 0.37 -13.82
N PHE A 148 -8.23 -0.46 -14.12
CA PHE A 148 -9.37 -0.07 -14.94
C PHE A 148 -10.12 1.13 -14.36
N PHE A 149 -10.51 1.08 -13.09
CA PHE A 149 -11.24 2.18 -12.45
C PHE A 149 -10.37 3.44 -12.33
N HIS A 150 -9.07 3.30 -12.12
CA HIS A 150 -8.13 4.42 -12.13
C HIS A 150 -8.07 5.09 -13.51
N GLN A 151 -7.96 4.31 -14.59
CA GLN A 151 -7.97 4.83 -15.96
C GLN A 151 -9.31 5.48 -16.31
N LEU A 152 -10.42 4.87 -15.89
CA LEU A 152 -11.76 5.43 -16.07
C LEU A 152 -11.89 6.79 -15.36
N LYS A 153 -11.42 6.91 -14.11
CA LYS A 153 -11.36 8.18 -13.39
C LYS A 153 -10.53 9.23 -14.16
N ALA A 154 -9.35 8.87 -14.63
CA ALA A 154 -8.47 9.78 -15.37
C ALA A 154 -9.12 10.28 -16.68
N LEU A 155 -9.83 9.41 -17.39
CA LEU A 155 -10.58 9.76 -18.59
C LEU A 155 -11.68 10.79 -18.27
N ILE A 156 -12.47 10.57 -17.22
CA ILE A 156 -13.56 11.47 -16.81
C ILE A 156 -13.03 12.85 -16.43
N VAL A 157 -11.91 12.90 -15.68
CA VAL A 157 -11.25 14.17 -15.32
C VAL A 157 -10.83 14.94 -16.58
N THR A 158 -10.24 14.24 -17.55
CA THR A 158 -9.80 14.84 -18.81
C THR A 158 -10.98 15.37 -19.64
N LEU A 159 -12.06 14.59 -19.73
CA LEU A 159 -13.29 15.00 -20.42
C LEU A 159 -13.89 16.25 -19.78
N ARG A 160 -13.99 16.30 -18.44
CA ARG A 160 -14.49 17.48 -17.73
C ARG A 160 -13.68 18.74 -18.05
N ARG A 161 -12.34 18.63 -18.04
CA ARG A 161 -11.47 19.76 -18.40
C ARG A 161 -11.74 20.24 -19.82
N LYS A 162 -11.84 19.33 -20.80
CA LYS A 162 -12.14 19.68 -22.19
C LYS A 162 -13.51 20.33 -22.37
N VAL A 163 -14.52 19.88 -21.62
CA VAL A 163 -15.86 20.49 -21.62
C VAL A 163 -15.79 21.92 -21.11
N GLU A 164 -15.05 22.18 -20.02
CA GLU A 164 -14.90 23.53 -19.47
C GLU A 164 -14.14 24.46 -20.41
N ASP A 165 -13.05 23.97 -21.01
CA ASP A 165 -12.27 24.73 -22.01
C ASP A 165 -13.16 25.12 -23.20
N SER A 166 -14.01 24.18 -23.65
CA SER A 166 -14.97 24.41 -24.74
C SER A 166 -16.07 25.41 -24.35
N ARG A 167 -16.56 25.38 -23.11
CA ARG A 167 -17.50 26.39 -22.58
C ARG A 167 -16.86 27.77 -22.56
N HIS A 168 -15.62 27.88 -22.10
CA HIS A 168 -14.90 29.15 -22.06
C HIS A 168 -14.64 29.71 -23.47
N TRP A 169 -14.24 28.84 -24.40
CA TRP A 169 -14.04 29.22 -25.80
C TRP A 169 -15.34 29.69 -26.46
N LEU A 170 -16.45 28.98 -26.25
CA LEU A 170 -17.77 29.37 -26.76
C LEU A 170 -18.24 30.69 -26.15
N ALA A 171 -18.09 30.88 -24.83
CA ALA A 171 -18.46 32.12 -24.16
C ALA A 171 -17.68 33.32 -24.71
N THR A 172 -16.36 33.16 -24.90
CA THR A 172 -15.50 34.20 -25.46
C THR A 172 -15.86 34.51 -26.91
N THR A 173 -16.10 33.48 -27.71
CA THR A 173 -16.48 33.62 -29.13
C THR A 173 -17.84 34.30 -29.27
N ASN A 174 -18.84 33.87 -28.50
CA ASN A 174 -20.16 34.49 -28.48
C ASN A 174 -20.12 35.94 -27.98
N SER A 175 -19.34 36.24 -26.95
CA SER A 175 -19.15 37.62 -26.46
C SER A 175 -18.56 38.53 -27.53
N ARG A 176 -17.54 38.05 -28.27
CA ARG A 176 -16.96 38.78 -29.41
C ARG A 176 -17.97 38.97 -30.54
N ALA A 177 -18.73 37.93 -30.89
CA ALA A 177 -19.77 38.00 -31.92
C ALA A 177 -20.89 38.99 -31.54
N GLN A 178 -21.34 39.01 -30.29
CA GLN A 178 -22.34 39.96 -29.79
C GLN A 178 -21.83 41.40 -29.84
N LYS A 179 -20.61 41.66 -29.37
CA LYS A 179 -20.00 43.01 -29.44
C LYS A 179 -19.87 43.49 -30.89
N ARG A 180 -19.47 42.59 -31.81
CA ARG A 180 -19.40 42.88 -33.25
C ARG A 180 -20.77 43.18 -33.83
N SER A 181 -21.78 42.36 -33.54
CA SER A 181 -23.16 42.57 -34.00
C SER A 181 -23.72 43.91 -33.50
N TYR A 182 -23.53 44.22 -32.22
CA TYR A 182 -23.93 45.51 -31.64
C TYR A 182 -23.22 46.69 -32.33
N TYR A 183 -21.91 46.59 -32.52
CA TYR A 183 -21.13 47.61 -33.22
C TYR A 183 -21.69 47.90 -34.62
N TRP A 184 -21.86 46.86 -35.45
CA TRP A 184 -22.38 47.03 -36.81
C TRP A 184 -23.83 47.49 -36.84
N GLY A 185 -24.65 47.08 -35.87
CA GLY A 185 -26.02 47.59 -35.71
C GLY A 185 -26.05 49.09 -35.42
N GLN A 186 -25.13 49.61 -34.61
CA GLN A 186 -25.01 51.05 -34.34
C GLN A 186 -24.46 51.82 -35.55
N VAL A 187 -23.49 51.25 -36.28
CA VAL A 187 -23.01 51.81 -37.55
C VAL A 187 -24.14 51.90 -38.58
N GLY A 188 -25.00 50.88 -38.68
CA GLY A 188 -26.16 50.91 -39.58
C GLY A 188 -27.17 52.00 -39.23
N LYS A 189 -27.35 52.32 -37.93
CA LYS A 189 -28.30 53.34 -37.46
C LYS A 189 -27.76 54.78 -37.57
N SER A 190 -26.50 54.99 -37.21
CA SER A 190 -25.92 56.33 -37.07
C SER A 190 -24.86 56.65 -38.14
N GLY A 191 -24.56 55.70 -39.01
CA GLY A 191 -23.61 55.85 -40.12
C GLY A 191 -22.19 56.17 -39.68
N THR A 192 -21.50 56.98 -40.50
CA THR A 192 -20.11 57.39 -40.29
C THR A 192 -19.88 58.19 -39.01
N LYS A 193 -20.91 58.87 -38.48
CA LYS A 193 -20.83 59.61 -37.20
C LYS A 193 -20.48 58.71 -36.03
N TYR A 194 -20.99 57.47 -36.01
CA TYR A 194 -20.68 56.52 -34.94
C TYR A 194 -19.27 55.93 -35.10
N MET A 195 -18.84 55.66 -36.33
CA MET A 195 -17.49 55.15 -36.63
C MET A 195 -16.39 56.17 -36.29
N LEU A 196 -16.64 57.45 -36.57
CA LEU A 196 -15.68 58.55 -36.38
C LEU A 196 -15.78 59.22 -35.01
N SER A 197 -16.56 58.67 -34.08
CA SER A 197 -16.58 59.17 -32.71
C SER A 197 -15.16 59.07 -32.11
N SER A 198 -14.67 60.16 -31.52
CA SER A 198 -13.30 60.28 -30.99
C SER A 198 -12.92 59.13 -30.05
N GLU A 199 -13.89 58.65 -29.28
CA GLU A 199 -13.74 57.52 -28.35
C GLU A 199 -13.50 56.17 -29.05
N ARG A 200 -14.09 55.96 -30.23
CA ARG A 200 -14.01 54.69 -30.96
C ARG A 200 -12.94 54.68 -32.03
N TYR A 201 -12.74 55.83 -32.69
CA TYR A 201 -11.75 55.98 -33.75
C TYR A 201 -10.36 55.52 -33.29
N MET A 202 -9.95 55.93 -32.08
CA MET A 202 -8.67 55.53 -31.48
C MET A 202 -8.59 54.01 -31.25
N VAL A 203 -9.66 53.37 -30.77
CA VAL A 203 -9.68 51.93 -30.47
C VAL A 203 -9.71 51.07 -31.74
N THR A 204 -10.37 51.54 -32.80
CA THR A 204 -10.42 50.84 -34.09
C THR A 204 -9.19 51.08 -34.96
N SER A 205 -8.48 52.20 -34.79
CA SER A 205 -7.28 52.52 -35.57
C SER A 205 -6.02 51.85 -35.03
N THR A 206 -6.00 51.50 -33.74
CA THR A 206 -4.87 50.81 -33.10
C THR A 206 -5.02 49.28 -33.06
N GLY A 207 -5.93 48.72 -33.88
CA GLY A 207 -6.21 47.28 -33.96
C GLY A 207 -5.02 46.46 -34.45
#